data_AF-A0A2G6DZQ0-F1
#
_entry.id   AF-A0A2G6DZQ0-F1
#
_cell.length_a   1.000
_cell.length_b   1.000
_cell.length_c   1.000
_cell.angle_alpha   90.00
_cell.angle_beta   90.00
_cell.angle_gamma   90.00
#
_symmetry.space_group_name_H-M   'P 1'
#
loop_
_entity.id
_entity.type
_entity.pdbx_description
1 polymer ?
#
loop_
_entity_poly.entity_id
_entity_poly.type
_entity_poly.pdbx_seq_one_letter_code
_entity_poly.pdbx_strand_id
1 'polypeptide(L)' 'MTNLKKMYSTILGDNFPKQMTISFDDQTLVYRKKTWAIPQEDGSFDERGLR' A
#
# COMPACT_ATOMS: atom_id res chain seq x y z
N MET A 1 2.74 -16.47 -22.50
CA MET A 1 3.74 -16.16 -21.45
C MET A 1 3.94 -14.66 -21.18
N THR A 2 3.40 -13.76 -22.01
CA THR A 2 3.64 -12.29 -21.90
C THR A 2 2.71 -11.56 -20.92
N ASN A 3 1.64 -12.22 -20.44
CA ASN A 3 0.58 -11.54 -19.69
C ASN A 3 0.77 -11.61 -18.16
N LEU A 4 1.35 -12.68 -17.63
CA LEU A 4 1.62 -12.86 -16.18
C LEU A 4 2.60 -11.81 -15.64
N LYS A 5 3.70 -11.53 -16.36
CA LYS A 5 4.63 -10.45 -15.99
C LYS A 5 3.95 -9.09 -15.96
N LYS A 6 3.02 -8.84 -16.90
CA LYS A 6 2.27 -7.58 -16.98
C LYS A 6 1.30 -7.43 -15.82
N MET A 7 0.60 -8.51 -15.45
CA MET A 7 -0.26 -8.56 -14.26
C MET A 7 0.52 -8.30 -12.97
N TYR A 8 1.70 -8.92 -12.82
CA TYR A 8 2.57 -8.68 -11.67
C TYR A 8 3.05 -7.21 -11.59
N SER A 9 3.40 -6.58 -12.72
CA SER A 9 3.78 -5.16 -12.73
C SER A 9 2.61 -4.20 -12.41
N THR A 10 1.38 -4.54 -12.76
CA THR A 10 0.20 -3.73 -12.39
C THR A 10 -0.10 -3.81 -10.89
N ILE A 11 0.18 -4.95 -10.27
CA ILE A 11 0.04 -5.15 -8.81
C ILE A 11 1.17 -4.47 -8.02
N LEU A 12 2.34 -4.25 -8.65
CA LEU A 12 3.48 -3.51 -8.07
C LEU A 12 3.24 -2.00 -8.00
N GLY A 13 2.28 -1.47 -8.75
CA GLY A 13 1.68 -0.18 -8.42
C GLY A 13 0.87 -0.39 -7.15
N ASP A 14 1.42 0.05 -6.01
CA ASP A 14 0.96 -0.14 -4.64
C ASP A 14 -0.48 0.36 -4.39
N ASN A 15 -1.45 -0.31 -5.02
CA ASN A 15 -2.90 -0.09 -4.88
C ASN A 15 -3.41 -0.77 -3.61
N PHE A 16 -2.58 -0.80 -2.56
CA PHE A 16 -3.03 -1.25 -1.26
C PHE A 16 -3.69 -0.07 -0.53
N PRO A 17 -4.96 -0.20 -0.11
CA PRO A 17 -5.67 0.91 0.50
C PRO A 17 -5.00 1.32 1.81
N LYS A 18 -5.05 2.62 2.15
CA LYS A 18 -4.51 3.16 3.41
C LYS A 18 -5.16 2.48 4.64
N GLN A 19 -6.39 2.02 4.48
CA GLN A 19 -7.14 1.28 5.48
C GLN A 19 -7.81 0.05 4.84
N MET A 20 -7.74 -1.08 5.52
CA MET A 20 -8.51 -2.28 5.18
C MET A 20 -9.26 -2.73 6.42
N THR A 21 -10.55 -2.97 6.26
CA THR A 21 -11.42 -3.45 7.34
C THR A 21 -11.89 -4.84 6.99
N ILE A 22 -11.77 -5.77 7.92
CA ILE A 22 -12.31 -7.13 7.78
C ILE A 22 -13.21 -7.40 8.98
N SER A 23 -14.45 -7.77 8.73
CA SER A 23 -15.44 -8.07 9.76
C SER A 23 -15.77 -9.56 9.76
N PHE A 24 -15.82 -10.16 10.96
CA PHE A 24 -16.17 -11.56 11.17
C PHE A 24 -17.00 -11.68 12.44
N ASP A 25 -18.21 -12.21 12.31
CA ASP A 25 -19.21 -12.27 13.38
C ASP A 25 -19.29 -10.94 14.15
N ASP A 26 -18.90 -10.97 15.43
CA ASP A 26 -18.98 -9.83 16.35
C ASP A 26 -17.69 -8.99 16.39
N GLN A 27 -16.70 -9.33 15.56
CA GLN A 27 -15.37 -8.72 15.57
C GLN A 27 -15.06 -7.99 14.26
N THR A 28 -14.28 -6.93 14.39
CA THR A 28 -13.78 -6.16 13.25
C THR A 28 -12.29 -5.90 13.41
N LEU A 29 -11.50 -6.35 12.44
CA LEU A 29 -10.09 -6.07 12.31
C LEU A 29 -9.91 -4.87 11.39
N VAL A 30 -9.26 -3.82 11.91
CA VAL A 30 -8.93 -2.62 11.14
C VAL A 30 -7.43 -2.56 10.94
N TYR A 31 -6.99 -2.86 9.71
CA TYR A 31 -5.61 -2.66 9.29
C TYR A 31 -5.41 -1.24 8.78
N ARG A 32 -4.32 -0.59 9.23
CA ARG A 32 -3.86 0.71 8.71
C ARG A 32 -2.46 0.55 8.15
N LYS A 33 -2.31 0.85 6.86
CA LYS A 33 -1.01 0.82 6.20
C LYS A 33 -0.13 1.90 6.84
N LYS A 34 1.03 1.50 7.34
CA LYS A 34 2.04 2.45 7.83
C LYS A 34 2.94 2.86 6.66
N THR A 35 3.18 4.17 6.56
CA THR A 35 4.11 4.76 5.60
C THR A 35 5.14 5.62 6.34
N TRP A 36 6.29 5.82 5.72
CA TRP A 36 7.29 6.80 6.14
C TRP A 36 7.21 8.01 5.21
N ALA A 37 7.32 9.21 5.80
CA ALA A 37 7.51 10.44 5.04
C ALA A 37 9.02 10.64 4.85
N ILE A 38 9.48 10.56 3.60
CA ILE A 38 10.89 10.74 3.26
C ILE A 38 11.07 12.18 2.74
N PRO A 39 11.77 13.05 3.47
CA PRO A 39 11.99 14.42 3.03
C PRO A 39 12.89 14.46 1.80
N GLN A 40 12.54 15.31 0.85
CA GLN A 40 13.31 15.61 -0.37
C GLN A 40 14.05 16.95 -0.21
N GLU A 41 15.04 17.17 -1.09
CA GLU A 41 15.85 18.40 -1.09
C GLU A 41 15.02 19.67 -1.40
N ASP A 42 13.91 19.53 -2.12
CA ASP A 42 12.98 20.62 -2.44
C ASP A 42 11.97 20.92 -1.31
N GLY A 43 12.07 20.21 -0.18
CA GLY A 43 11.15 20.34 0.97
C GLY A 43 9.85 19.55 0.84
N SER A 44 9.65 18.78 -0.23
CA SER A 44 8.53 17.85 -0.36
C SER A 44 8.75 16.56 0.44
N PHE A 45 7.67 15.82 0.69
CA PHE A 45 7.72 14.52 1.37
C PHE A 45 7.22 13.43 0.43
N ASP A 46 8.01 12.37 0.28
CA ASP A 46 7.64 11.16 -0.45
C ASP A 46 7.12 10.09 0.52
N GLU A 47 5.84 9.70 0.40
CA GLU A 47 5.25 8.66 1.24
C GLU A 47 5.62 7.28 0.71
N ARG A 48 6.44 6.52 1.46
CA ARG A 48 6.78 5.12 1.10
C ARG A 48 6.27 4.12 2.13
N GLY A 49 5.78 2.97 1.68
CA GLY A 49 5.43 1.87 2.57
C GLY A 49 6.62 1.37 3.38
N LEU A 50 6.38 0.98 4.64
CA LEU A 50 7.34 0.19 5.42
C LEU A 50 7.58 -1.15 4.69
N ARG A 51 8.83 -1.43 4.32
CA ARG A 51 9.24 -2.68 3.68
C ARG A 51 9.63 -3.72 4.70
#